data_AF-A0A8J7PDR0-F1
#
_entry.id   AF-A0A8J7PDR0-F1
#
_cell.length_a   1.000
_cell.length_b   1.000
_cell.length_c   1.000
_cell.angle_alpha   90.00
_cell.angle_beta   90.00
_cell.angle_gamma   90.00
#
_symmetry.space_group_name_H-M   'P 1'
#
loop_
_entity.id
_entity.type
_entity.pdbx_description
1 polymer ?
#
loop_
_entity_poly.entity_id
_entity_poly.type
_entity_poly.pdbx_seq_one_letter_code
_entity_poly.pdbx_strand_id
1 'polypeptide(L)'
;MNTAVLRWRKKSAWATAAWVVVTMAIASLLPLSTAPAAEPGVGGSVYVAHKMQGYGGTALEGIFASTPADINNLGTPDYWGYCVEHDVPAGTFRTAAVAAPPSYLGSNYFTSAAIQAKVLWVMAHSYPYLSLSDLGTAAGAPGISASDAIEAAQYAIWRYTDLNFDAAWNWSTTNSETAYWYLVNGANASSGMTTAQVQSTATIVAPGGAHTAGTLVGPFTVNTNQSIASVSVTGGYTLTDASGTAINTSAVTDGENIYIDLTGVTAAGSATVTVSAAGSSVSGNILSVPDTVGGTATAASHAQTLMIVAPSTFRVTDSAAVSWVAVAAAVVPAPLGPLAPWLLAALLPLFTARALRRRAADLSRHN
;
A
#
# COMPACT_ATOMS: atom_id res chain seq x y z
N MET A 1 -63.32 19.57 -51.54
CA MET A 1 -62.30 20.65 -51.62
C MET A 1 -60.96 20.00 -51.28
N ASN A 2 -60.25 19.40 -52.25
CA ASN A 2 -59.10 19.96 -53.01
C ASN A 2 -58.09 20.65 -52.07
N THR A 3 -56.81 20.26 -51.96
CA THR A 3 -55.78 20.00 -53.00
C THR A 3 -54.52 19.36 -52.36
N ALA A 4 -53.96 18.27 -52.94
CA ALA A 4 -52.67 18.19 -53.66
C ALA A 4 -51.41 18.63 -52.87
N VAL A 5 -50.53 17.74 -52.39
CA VAL A 5 -49.43 17.06 -53.10
C VAL A 5 -48.59 17.99 -54.00
N LEU A 6 -47.37 18.32 -53.57
CA LEU A 6 -46.29 18.70 -54.48
C LEU A 6 -44.98 18.00 -54.10
N ARG A 7 -44.52 17.16 -55.03
CA ARG A 7 -43.19 16.54 -55.06
C ARG A 7 -42.16 17.55 -55.55
N TRP A 8 -40.94 17.50 -55.01
CA TRP A 8 -39.75 17.99 -55.71
C TRP A 8 -38.64 16.93 -55.67
N ARG A 9 -38.24 16.48 -56.86
CA ARG A 9 -37.08 15.63 -57.14
C ARG A 9 -35.87 16.52 -57.44
N LYS A 10 -34.69 16.12 -56.97
CA LYS A 10 -33.34 16.22 -57.59
C LYS A 10 -32.31 15.91 -56.49
N LYS A 11 -31.15 15.32 -56.68
CA LYS A 11 -30.48 14.48 -57.70
C LYS A 11 -29.26 13.92 -56.93
N SER A 12 -28.81 12.75 -57.34
CA SER A 12 -27.73 11.92 -56.82
C SER A 12 -26.32 12.53 -56.84
N ALA A 13 -25.52 12.24 -55.80
CA ALA A 13 -24.05 12.11 -55.76
C ALA A 13 -23.69 11.41 -54.43
N TRP A 14 -23.32 10.12 -54.36
CA TRP A 14 -21.99 9.53 -54.61
C TRP A 14 -20.85 10.28 -53.90
N ALA A 15 -20.63 9.94 -52.63
CA ALA A 15 -19.34 10.11 -51.95
C ALA A 15 -19.22 9.04 -50.84
N THR A 16 -18.48 7.98 -51.14
CA THR A 16 -17.98 7.01 -50.17
C THR A 16 -16.96 7.71 -49.27
N ALA A 17 -17.37 8.13 -48.08
CA ALA A 17 -16.46 8.59 -47.04
C ALA A 17 -15.96 7.37 -46.25
N ALA A 18 -14.72 6.95 -46.53
CA ALA A 18 -14.00 6.01 -45.70
C ALA A 18 -13.63 6.71 -44.38
N TRP A 19 -14.30 6.33 -43.29
CA TRP A 19 -13.94 6.76 -41.95
C TRP A 19 -12.69 6.01 -41.50
N VAL A 20 -11.53 6.65 -41.62
CA VAL A 20 -10.34 6.27 -40.86
C VAL A 20 -10.57 6.75 -39.43
N VAL A 21 -10.99 5.85 -38.54
CA VAL A 21 -11.01 6.10 -37.10
C VAL A 21 -9.56 6.05 -36.63
N VAL A 22 -8.94 7.22 -36.53
CA VAL A 22 -7.70 7.40 -35.75
C VAL A 22 -8.12 7.40 -34.28
N THR A 23 -8.07 6.25 -33.62
CA THR A 23 -8.10 6.18 -32.15
C THR A 23 -6.79 6.77 -31.62
N MET A 24 -6.77 8.09 -31.40
CA MET A 24 -5.80 8.69 -30.50
C MET A 24 -6.03 8.09 -29.12
N ALA A 25 -5.11 7.21 -28.69
CA ALA A 25 -4.98 6.82 -27.31
C ALA A 25 -4.60 8.07 -26.51
N ILE A 26 -5.61 8.73 -25.93
CA ILE A 26 -5.40 9.74 -24.91
C ILE A 26 -4.85 8.98 -23.71
N ALA A 27 -3.52 8.97 -23.57
CA ALA A 27 -2.85 8.60 -22.35
C ALA A 27 -3.39 9.53 -21.25
N SER A 28 -4.34 9.02 -20.50
CA SER A 28 -4.93 9.70 -19.36
C SER A 28 -3.82 9.75 -18.32
N LEU A 29 -3.09 10.87 -18.29
CA LEU A 29 -2.19 11.23 -17.20
C LEU A 29 -3.06 11.45 -15.96
N LEU A 30 -3.44 10.36 -15.31
CA LEU A 30 -3.90 10.42 -13.94
C LEU A 30 -2.75 11.03 -13.13
N PRO A 31 -2.99 12.07 -12.32
CA PRO A 31 -1.96 12.56 -11.43
C PRO A 31 -1.50 11.38 -10.58
N LEU A 32 -0.21 11.05 -10.67
CA LEU A 32 0.47 10.24 -9.67
C LEU A 32 0.24 10.97 -8.35
N SER A 33 -0.77 10.53 -7.60
CA SER A 33 -0.88 10.85 -6.19
C SER A 33 0.42 10.37 -5.58
N THR A 34 1.33 11.31 -5.29
CA THR A 34 2.50 11.02 -4.47
C THR A 34 1.96 10.34 -3.21
N ALA A 35 2.35 9.09 -2.99
CA ALA A 35 2.04 8.43 -1.73
C ALA A 35 2.48 9.38 -0.61
N PRO A 36 1.68 9.56 0.47
CA PRO A 36 2.14 10.30 1.63
C PRO A 36 3.51 9.75 2.03
N ALA A 37 4.46 10.66 2.29
CA ALA A 37 5.78 10.28 2.74
C ALA A 37 5.61 9.40 3.98
N ALA A 38 6.28 8.23 4.01
CA ALA A 38 6.31 7.41 5.21
C ALA A 38 6.75 8.25 6.41
N GLU A 39 6.24 7.93 7.60
CA GLU A 39 6.59 8.66 8.82
C GLU A 39 8.11 8.68 8.96
N PRO A 40 8.75 9.85 9.20
CA PRO A 40 10.17 9.88 9.44
C PRO A 40 10.51 8.96 10.60
N GLY A 41 11.39 7.99 10.36
CA GLY A 41 11.77 7.01 11.38
C GLY A 41 12.51 7.67 12.57
N VAL A 42 12.72 6.89 13.63
CA VAL A 42 13.53 7.30 14.78
C VAL A 42 14.88 7.84 14.33
N GLY A 43 15.29 8.99 14.87
CA GLY A 43 16.48 9.74 14.47
C GLY A 43 16.25 10.72 13.32
N GLY A 44 15.08 10.68 12.68
CA GLY A 44 14.60 11.70 11.76
C GLY A 44 14.06 12.95 12.48
N SER A 45 13.52 13.87 11.69
CA SER A 45 12.91 15.10 12.18
C SER A 45 11.62 15.41 11.46
N VAL A 46 10.67 16.04 12.16
CA VAL A 46 9.42 16.55 11.62
C VAL A 46 9.24 18.01 12.01
N TYR A 47 8.29 18.70 11.40
CA TYR A 47 7.92 20.06 11.75
C TYR A 47 6.58 20.10 12.49
N VAL A 48 6.59 20.59 13.73
CA VAL A 48 5.37 20.84 14.53
C VAL A 48 4.90 22.26 14.22
N ALA A 49 3.76 22.39 13.56
CA ALA A 49 3.22 23.67 13.15
C ALA A 49 2.11 24.16 14.08
N HIS A 50 1.79 25.45 14.04
CA HIS A 50 0.61 25.99 14.73
C HIS A 50 -0.67 25.72 13.92
N LYS A 51 -0.96 24.43 13.71
CA LYS A 51 -2.17 23.94 13.05
C LYS A 51 -2.85 22.98 14.01
N MET A 52 -3.93 23.43 14.64
CA MET A 52 -4.61 22.65 15.67
C MET A 52 -5.98 22.16 15.18
N GLN A 53 -6.43 21.03 15.72
CA GLN A 53 -7.81 20.55 15.57
C GLN A 53 -8.36 20.16 16.94
N GLY A 54 -9.54 20.68 17.30
CA GLY A 54 -10.19 20.42 18.57
C GLY A 54 -10.33 21.68 19.44
N TYR A 55 -10.71 21.49 20.70
CA TYR A 55 -10.84 22.59 21.67
C TYR A 55 -9.48 23.09 22.14
N GLY A 56 -9.42 24.37 22.51
CA GLY A 56 -8.22 24.96 23.08
C GLY A 56 -7.81 24.23 24.37
N GLY A 57 -6.53 23.90 24.50
CA GLY A 57 -6.01 23.13 25.62
C GLY A 57 -6.04 21.62 25.41
N THR A 58 -6.90 21.07 24.54
CA THR A 58 -6.94 19.61 24.27
C THR A 58 -6.78 19.24 22.81
N ALA A 59 -6.44 20.19 21.95
CA ALA A 59 -6.38 20.00 20.51
C ALA A 59 -5.22 19.08 20.09
N LEU A 60 -5.42 18.40 18.96
CA LEU A 60 -4.35 17.75 18.21
C LEU A 60 -3.41 18.79 17.60
N GLU A 61 -2.12 18.49 17.62
CA GLU A 61 -1.08 19.30 16.98
C GLU A 61 -0.77 18.78 15.58
N GLY A 62 -0.73 19.69 14.60
CA GLY A 62 -0.42 19.37 13.21
C GLY A 62 1.08 19.17 12.98
N ILE A 63 1.43 18.00 12.46
CA ILE A 63 2.80 17.58 12.20
C ILE A 63 3.01 17.40 10.70
N PHE A 64 4.11 17.94 10.19
CA PHE A 64 4.51 17.86 8.79
C PHE A 64 5.83 17.09 8.66
N ALA A 65 5.93 16.24 7.64
CA ALA A 65 7.14 15.46 7.37
C ALA A 65 8.36 16.35 7.04
N SER A 66 8.10 17.58 6.59
CA SER A 66 9.13 18.60 6.32
C SER A 66 8.62 19.99 6.72
N THR A 67 9.53 20.97 6.82
CA THR A 67 9.12 22.36 7.09
C THR A 67 8.27 22.88 5.94
N PRO A 68 7.02 23.34 6.18
CA PRO A 68 6.18 23.90 5.13
C PRO A 68 6.82 25.10 4.45
N ALA A 69 6.68 25.20 3.13
CA ALA A 69 7.24 26.29 2.35
C ALA A 69 6.60 27.65 2.67
N ASP A 70 5.32 27.65 3.08
CA ASP A 70 4.59 28.84 3.55
C ASP A 70 3.98 28.58 4.93
N ILE A 71 4.61 29.15 5.95
CA ILE A 71 4.17 29.02 7.36
C ILE A 71 2.83 29.69 7.63
N ASN A 72 2.39 30.63 6.78
CA ASN A 72 1.10 31.30 6.89
C ASN A 72 -0.02 30.51 6.18
N ASN A 73 0.34 29.52 5.36
CA ASN A 73 -0.58 28.65 4.65
C ASN A 73 -0.11 27.20 4.70
N LEU A 74 -0.26 26.59 5.87
CA LEU A 74 0.29 25.28 6.20
C LEU A 74 -0.34 24.11 5.41
N GLY A 75 -1.52 24.30 4.81
CA GLY A 75 -2.27 23.19 4.20
C GLY A 75 -2.76 22.16 5.22
N THR A 76 -2.76 20.88 4.81
CA THR A 76 -3.17 19.74 5.64
C THR A 76 -1.93 19.07 6.23
N PRO A 77 -1.87 18.83 7.56
CA PRO A 77 -0.79 18.08 8.17
C PRO A 77 -0.65 16.66 7.60
N ASP A 78 0.58 16.16 7.55
CA ASP A 78 0.86 14.76 7.20
C ASP A 78 0.46 13.82 8.35
N TYR A 79 0.61 14.30 9.59
CA TYR A 79 0.30 13.59 10.83
C TYR A 79 -0.33 14.51 11.87
N TRP A 80 -0.88 13.91 12.92
CA TRP A 80 -1.36 14.61 14.11
C TRP A 80 -0.65 14.11 15.37
N GLY A 81 -0.60 14.94 16.41
CA GLY A 81 0.05 14.61 17.67
C GLY A 81 -0.86 14.86 18.87
N TYR A 82 -0.93 13.88 19.77
CA TYR A 82 -1.50 14.07 21.11
C TYR A 82 -0.41 14.47 22.11
N CYS A 83 -0.75 15.34 23.04
CA CYS A 83 0.13 15.76 24.13
C CYS A 83 0.29 14.65 25.17
N VAL A 84 1.51 14.48 25.68
CA VAL A 84 1.85 13.45 26.69
C VAL A 84 1.99 14.06 28.10
N GLU A 85 2.09 15.38 28.21
CA GLU A 85 2.41 16.11 29.44
C GLU A 85 1.38 17.24 29.67
N HIS A 86 0.47 17.10 30.64
CA HIS A 86 -0.63 18.06 30.84
C HIS A 86 -0.19 19.53 30.99
N ASP A 87 0.86 19.78 31.79
CA ASP A 87 1.28 21.14 32.16
C ASP A 87 2.42 21.71 31.30
N VAL A 88 2.79 21.03 30.21
CA VAL A 88 3.88 21.47 29.32
C VAL A 88 3.31 22.08 28.04
N PRO A 89 3.68 23.32 27.66
CA PRO A 89 3.17 23.95 26.44
C PRO A 89 3.62 23.21 25.16
N ALA A 90 2.73 23.14 24.17
CA ALA A 90 2.92 22.43 22.90
C ALA A 90 4.24 22.75 22.15
N GLY A 91 4.65 24.02 22.13
CA GLY A 91 5.84 24.47 21.42
C GLY A 91 5.73 24.32 19.90
N THR A 92 4.94 25.17 19.25
CA THR A 92 4.74 25.14 17.80
C THR A 92 5.79 25.94 17.03
N PHE A 93 5.81 25.77 15.70
CA PHE A 93 6.75 26.36 14.73
C PHE A 93 8.19 25.90 14.91
N ARG A 94 8.38 24.60 15.13
CA ARG A 94 9.67 24.02 15.51
C ARG A 94 9.89 22.70 14.79
N THR A 95 11.16 22.43 14.50
CA THR A 95 11.59 21.09 14.12
C THR A 95 11.71 20.25 15.39
N ALA A 96 11.06 19.10 15.41
CA ALA A 96 11.11 18.14 16.50
C ALA A 96 11.85 16.89 16.05
N ALA A 97 12.61 16.28 16.97
CA ALA A 97 13.26 15.02 16.72
C ALA A 97 12.28 13.87 16.91
N VAL A 98 12.25 12.92 15.97
CA VAL A 98 11.46 11.69 16.12
C VAL A 98 12.28 10.70 16.95
N ALA A 99 11.68 10.21 18.02
CA ALA A 99 12.31 9.29 18.96
C ALA A 99 11.38 8.14 19.35
N ALA A 100 11.98 7.06 19.87
CA ALA A 100 11.22 5.97 20.48
C ALA A 100 10.88 6.33 21.95
N PRO A 101 9.82 5.74 22.54
CA PRO A 101 9.41 6.03 23.92
C PRO A 101 10.50 5.94 24.99
N PRO A 102 11.50 5.02 24.92
CA PRO A 102 12.61 5.00 25.89
C PRO A 102 13.49 6.26 25.91
N SER A 103 13.41 7.11 24.88
CA SER A 103 14.11 8.41 24.79
C SER A 103 13.24 9.58 25.26
N TYR A 104 12.10 9.31 25.89
CA TYR A 104 11.24 10.34 26.47
C TYR A 104 12.00 11.22 27.46
N LEU A 105 11.86 12.53 27.30
CA LEU A 105 12.62 13.54 28.04
C LEU A 105 11.90 14.02 29.31
N GLY A 106 10.58 13.89 29.37
CA GLY A 106 9.80 14.26 30.54
C GLY A 106 9.91 13.22 31.67
N SER A 107 9.29 13.55 32.81
CA SER A 107 9.42 12.76 34.04
C SER A 107 8.10 12.21 34.58
N ASN A 108 7.02 12.31 33.82
CA ASN A 108 5.71 11.82 34.24
C ASN A 108 5.58 10.28 34.10
N TYR A 109 4.39 9.74 34.32
CA TYR A 109 4.14 8.30 34.31
C TYR A 109 4.32 7.65 32.93
N PHE A 110 4.44 8.41 31.85
CA PHE A 110 4.73 7.88 30.51
C PHE A 110 6.07 7.15 30.41
N THR A 111 6.97 7.34 31.37
CA THR A 111 8.20 6.52 31.51
C THR A 111 7.92 5.02 31.70
N SER A 112 6.70 4.63 32.10
CA SER A 112 6.29 3.25 32.26
C SER A 112 5.78 2.62 30.96
N ALA A 113 6.36 1.48 30.57
CA ALA A 113 5.90 0.70 29.41
C ALA A 113 4.43 0.27 29.52
N ALA A 114 3.92 0.02 30.73
CA ALA A 114 2.52 -0.31 30.95
C ALA A 114 1.59 0.89 30.67
N ILE A 115 2.04 2.10 31.01
CA ILE A 115 1.31 3.34 30.69
C ILE A 115 1.36 3.62 29.19
N GLN A 116 2.53 3.45 28.55
CA GLN A 116 2.65 3.57 27.09
C GLN A 116 1.69 2.62 26.37
N ALA A 117 1.55 1.37 26.85
CA ALA A 117 0.60 0.41 26.30
C ALA A 117 -0.87 0.84 26.46
N LYS A 118 -1.22 1.51 27.57
CA LYS A 118 -2.56 2.11 27.76
C LYS A 118 -2.79 3.31 26.85
N VAL A 119 -1.79 4.17 26.67
CA VAL A 119 -1.87 5.31 25.74
C VAL A 119 -2.08 4.81 24.31
N LEU A 120 -1.34 3.79 23.87
CA LEU A 120 -1.55 3.15 22.57
C LEU A 120 -2.97 2.60 22.43
N TRP A 121 -3.51 1.98 23.48
CA TRP A 121 -4.91 1.54 23.49
C TRP A 121 -5.86 2.72 23.29
N VAL A 122 -5.67 3.83 24.01
CA VAL A 122 -6.53 5.03 23.89
C VAL A 122 -6.49 5.59 22.47
N MET A 123 -5.29 5.74 21.90
CA MET A 123 -5.13 6.26 20.54
C MET A 123 -5.78 5.35 19.49
N ALA A 124 -5.64 4.03 19.62
CA ALA A 124 -6.22 3.06 18.69
C ALA A 124 -7.75 2.91 18.82
N HIS A 125 -8.34 3.39 19.90
CA HIS A 125 -9.79 3.38 20.13
C HIS A 125 -10.40 4.78 20.07
N SER A 126 -9.66 5.76 19.55
CA SER A 126 -10.12 7.14 19.43
C SER A 126 -9.86 7.73 18.04
N TYR A 127 -10.31 8.95 17.82
CA TYR A 127 -10.01 9.74 16.62
C TYR A 127 -8.53 10.17 16.60
N PRO A 128 -7.87 10.31 15.43
CA PRO A 128 -8.32 9.98 14.09
C PRO A 128 -8.09 8.50 13.71
N TYR A 129 -7.69 7.64 14.67
CA TYR A 129 -7.48 6.24 14.36
C TYR A 129 -8.79 5.56 13.94
N LEU A 130 -9.82 5.69 14.78
CA LEU A 130 -11.20 5.38 14.42
C LEU A 130 -11.84 6.56 13.70
N SER A 131 -12.78 6.25 12.82
CA SER A 131 -13.69 7.27 12.29
C SER A 131 -14.59 7.81 13.43
N LEU A 132 -15.10 9.03 13.27
CA LEU A 132 -16.04 9.60 14.26
C LEU A 132 -17.32 8.76 14.39
N SER A 133 -17.75 8.10 13.31
CA SER A 133 -18.91 7.21 13.34
C SER A 133 -18.64 5.96 14.17
N ASP A 134 -17.47 5.34 13.99
CA ASP A 134 -17.10 4.12 14.71
C ASP A 134 -16.87 4.42 16.20
N LEU A 135 -16.14 5.50 16.50
CA LEU A 135 -15.95 5.96 17.88
C LEU A 135 -17.28 6.32 18.53
N GLY A 136 -18.12 7.10 17.86
CA GLY A 136 -19.44 7.50 18.38
C GLY A 136 -20.33 6.29 18.66
N THR A 137 -20.29 5.26 17.81
CA THR A 137 -21.02 4.01 18.04
C THR A 137 -20.45 3.24 19.22
N ALA A 138 -19.13 3.08 19.30
CA ALA A 138 -18.48 2.32 20.37
C ALA A 138 -18.62 2.99 21.74
N ALA A 139 -18.52 4.32 21.78
CA ALA A 139 -18.66 5.11 23.00
C ALA A 139 -20.11 5.33 23.44
N GLY A 140 -21.10 5.08 22.57
CA GLY A 140 -22.49 5.46 22.84
C GLY A 140 -22.75 6.97 22.71
N ALA A 141 -21.94 7.67 21.92
CA ALA A 141 -22.07 9.08 21.57
C ALA A 141 -22.24 9.25 20.04
N PRO A 142 -23.36 8.81 19.45
CA PRO A 142 -23.57 8.88 18.02
C PRO A 142 -23.53 10.34 17.53
N GLY A 143 -22.81 10.58 16.43
CA GLY A 143 -22.62 11.93 15.88
C GLY A 143 -21.63 12.78 16.67
N ILE A 144 -20.75 12.17 17.48
CA ILE A 144 -19.66 12.86 18.17
C ILE A 144 -18.85 13.74 17.19
N SER A 145 -18.57 14.98 17.60
CA SER A 145 -17.76 15.88 16.80
C SER A 145 -16.28 15.52 16.89
N ALA A 146 -15.46 15.99 15.94
CA ALA A 146 -14.01 15.83 16.04
C ALA A 146 -13.45 16.48 17.31
N SER A 147 -13.95 17.64 17.71
CA SER A 147 -13.48 18.33 18.91
C SER A 147 -13.79 17.55 20.20
N ASP A 148 -14.99 16.97 20.30
CA ASP A 148 -15.37 16.15 21.45
C ASP A 148 -14.53 14.87 21.53
N ALA A 149 -14.31 14.19 20.40
CA ALA A 149 -13.50 12.99 20.32
C ALA A 149 -12.03 13.25 20.69
N ILE A 150 -11.49 14.40 20.24
CA ILE A 150 -10.12 14.82 20.53
C ILE A 150 -9.97 15.18 22.01
N GLU A 151 -10.91 15.94 22.59
CA GLU A 151 -10.91 16.28 24.01
C GLU A 151 -10.97 15.03 24.90
N ALA A 152 -11.87 14.10 24.56
CA ALA A 152 -11.98 12.82 25.25
C ALA A 152 -10.67 12.02 25.25
N ALA A 153 -10.02 11.93 24.08
CA ALA A 153 -8.75 11.24 23.94
C ALA A 153 -7.62 11.90 24.73
N GLN A 154 -7.50 13.22 24.63
CA GLN A 154 -6.42 13.96 25.27
C GLN A 154 -6.52 13.87 26.80
N TYR A 155 -7.72 14.03 27.36
CA TYR A 155 -7.93 13.82 28.79
C TYR A 155 -7.69 12.36 29.20
N ALA A 156 -8.07 11.38 28.38
CA ALA A 156 -7.80 9.97 28.67
C ALA A 156 -6.30 9.65 28.66
N ILE A 157 -5.50 10.30 27.80
CA ILE A 157 -4.04 10.19 27.82
C ILE A 157 -3.48 10.78 29.12
N TRP A 158 -3.83 12.02 29.45
CA TRP A 158 -3.35 12.70 30.67
C TRP A 158 -3.77 12.03 31.96
N ARG A 159 -4.94 11.36 31.96
CA ARG A 159 -5.38 10.51 33.05
C ARG A 159 -4.38 9.39 33.38
N TYR A 160 -3.59 8.93 32.42
CA TYR A 160 -2.57 7.91 32.61
C TYR A 160 -1.15 8.45 32.71
N THR A 161 -0.83 9.53 32.00
CA THR A 161 0.53 10.08 31.93
C THR A 161 0.85 11.00 33.08
N ASP A 162 -0.11 11.79 33.57
CA ASP A 162 0.12 12.82 34.58
C ASP A 162 -0.64 12.59 35.88
N LEU A 163 -1.74 11.83 35.83
CA LEU A 163 -2.63 11.62 36.97
C LEU A 163 -2.68 10.14 37.40
N ASN A 164 -3.04 9.91 38.65
CA ASN A 164 -3.39 8.57 39.17
C ASN A 164 -4.84 8.48 39.68
N PHE A 165 -5.63 9.54 39.48
CA PHE A 165 -7.02 9.69 39.91
C PHE A 165 -7.88 10.22 38.76
N ASP A 166 -9.20 10.06 38.88
CA ASP A 166 -10.15 10.62 37.91
C ASP A 166 -10.33 12.12 38.21
N ALA A 167 -9.78 12.97 37.35
CA ALA A 167 -9.95 14.41 37.48
C ALA A 167 -11.37 14.83 37.12
N ALA A 168 -11.86 15.87 37.80
CA ALA A 168 -13.08 16.56 37.45
C ALA A 168 -12.82 17.51 36.27
N TRP A 169 -12.60 16.93 35.09
CA TRP A 169 -12.34 17.68 33.86
C TRP A 169 -13.50 18.65 33.57
N ASN A 170 -13.16 19.83 33.04
CA ASN A 170 -14.16 20.78 32.59
C ASN A 170 -14.56 20.46 31.15
N TRP A 171 -15.43 19.48 30.98
CA TRP A 171 -15.87 19.00 29.67
C TRP A 171 -16.51 20.10 28.83
N SER A 172 -16.16 20.15 27.55
CA SER A 172 -16.84 21.05 26.61
C SER A 172 -18.27 20.58 26.32
N THR A 173 -18.48 19.25 26.26
CA THR A 173 -19.80 18.65 26.06
C THR A 173 -19.95 17.30 26.78
N THR A 174 -21.18 16.82 26.93
CA THR A 174 -21.47 15.47 27.43
C THR A 174 -20.92 14.36 26.52
N ASN A 175 -20.77 14.63 25.22
CA ASN A 175 -20.19 13.65 24.30
C ASN A 175 -18.69 13.44 24.58
N SER A 176 -17.96 14.51 24.91
CA SER A 176 -16.57 14.40 25.35
C SER A 176 -16.44 13.52 26.58
N GLU A 177 -17.26 13.77 27.61
CA GLU A 177 -17.26 12.98 28.84
C GLU A 177 -17.61 11.52 28.58
N THR A 178 -18.64 11.27 27.77
CA THR A 178 -19.09 9.90 27.43
C THR A 178 -17.99 9.11 26.72
N ALA A 179 -17.36 9.72 25.71
CA ALA A 179 -16.25 9.10 24.98
C ALA A 179 -15.01 8.90 25.87
N TYR A 180 -14.70 9.85 26.75
CA TYR A 180 -13.61 9.70 27.72
C TYR A 180 -13.81 8.46 28.59
N TRP A 181 -15.01 8.27 29.15
CA TRP A 181 -15.28 7.12 30.00
C TRP A 181 -15.23 5.80 29.25
N TYR A 182 -15.68 5.77 27.99
CA TYR A 182 -15.45 4.62 27.12
C TYR A 182 -13.96 4.29 26.99
N LEU A 183 -13.13 5.32 26.73
CA LEU A 183 -11.69 5.15 26.54
C LEU A 183 -10.99 4.69 27.83
N VAL A 184 -11.27 5.33 28.96
CA VAL A 184 -10.64 4.99 30.25
C VAL A 184 -11.07 3.60 30.70
N ASN A 185 -12.36 3.27 30.63
CA ASN A 185 -12.85 1.95 31.04
C ASN A 185 -12.28 0.84 30.17
N GLY A 186 -12.22 1.04 28.85
CA GLY A 186 -11.62 0.07 27.94
C GLY A 186 -10.12 -0.11 28.16
N ALA A 187 -9.36 0.98 28.36
CA ALA A 187 -7.94 0.91 28.69
C ALA A 187 -7.67 0.21 30.04
N ASN A 188 -8.57 0.33 31.02
CA ASN A 188 -8.45 -0.36 32.31
C ASN A 188 -8.85 -1.84 32.25
N ALA A 189 -9.78 -2.21 31.37
CA ALA A 189 -10.15 -3.60 31.11
C ALA A 189 -9.14 -4.33 30.20
N SER A 190 -8.26 -3.59 29.54
CA SER A 190 -7.23 -4.08 28.64
C SER A 190 -5.88 -4.28 29.32
N SER A 191 -5.06 -5.19 28.80
CA SER A 191 -3.63 -5.26 29.12
C SER A 191 -2.78 -4.17 28.46
N GLY A 192 -3.42 -3.26 27.71
CA GLY A 192 -2.76 -2.31 26.81
C GLY A 192 -2.51 -2.90 25.42
N MET A 193 -1.90 -2.10 24.54
CA MET A 193 -1.56 -2.48 23.16
C MET A 193 -0.06 -2.34 22.89
N THR A 194 0.39 -3.06 21.87
CA THR A 194 1.73 -2.91 21.29
C THR A 194 1.64 -2.13 19.97
N THR A 195 2.73 -1.52 19.54
CA THR A 195 2.79 -0.77 18.27
C THR A 195 2.45 -1.66 17.07
N ALA A 196 2.87 -2.93 17.07
CA ALA A 196 2.56 -3.88 16.01
C ALA A 196 1.05 -4.13 15.82
N GLN A 197 0.23 -3.93 16.86
CA GLN A 197 -1.22 -4.10 16.78
C GLN A 197 -1.95 -2.86 16.23
N VAL A 198 -1.28 -1.70 16.23
CA VAL A 198 -1.89 -0.39 15.91
C VAL A 198 -1.19 0.30 14.73
N GLN A 199 -0.18 -0.35 14.13
CA GLN A 199 0.45 0.09 12.90
C GLN A 199 -0.25 -0.52 11.69
N SER A 200 -0.49 0.29 10.66
CA SER A 200 -0.88 -0.22 9.35
C SER A 200 0.30 -0.92 8.67
N THR A 201 0.05 -2.03 7.98
CA THR A 201 1.07 -2.80 7.26
C THR A 201 0.62 -3.12 5.84
N ALA A 202 1.54 -3.05 4.89
CA ALA A 202 1.38 -3.57 3.54
C ALA A 202 2.76 -3.98 3.01
N THR A 203 2.94 -5.25 2.68
CA THR A 203 4.18 -5.79 2.13
C THR A 203 3.89 -6.67 0.93
N ILE A 204 4.87 -6.80 0.02
CA ILE A 204 4.75 -7.66 -1.14
C ILE A 204 6.01 -8.49 -1.35
N VAL A 205 5.84 -9.80 -1.48
CA VAL A 205 6.95 -10.74 -1.67
C VAL A 205 7.03 -11.14 -3.13
N ALA A 206 8.18 -10.90 -3.77
CA ALA A 206 8.42 -11.32 -5.15
C ALA A 206 8.56 -12.85 -5.27
N PRO A 207 8.21 -13.45 -6.42
CA PRO A 207 8.55 -14.83 -6.69
C PRO A 207 10.07 -15.00 -6.78
N GLY A 208 10.57 -16.15 -6.30
CA GLY A 208 11.94 -16.58 -6.54
C GLY A 208 12.08 -17.35 -7.86
N GLY A 209 13.33 -17.51 -8.31
CA GLY A 209 13.67 -18.35 -9.45
C GLY A 209 13.87 -17.60 -10.77
N ALA A 210 14.04 -18.35 -11.85
CA ALA A 210 14.20 -17.81 -13.19
C ALA A 210 12.83 -17.64 -13.87
N HIS A 211 12.63 -16.50 -14.51
CA HIS A 211 11.39 -16.18 -15.23
C HIS A 211 11.68 -15.96 -16.71
N THR A 212 10.71 -16.28 -17.57
CA THR A 212 10.83 -16.14 -19.03
C THR A 212 9.66 -15.30 -19.54
N ALA A 213 9.89 -14.51 -20.58
CA ALA A 213 8.81 -13.82 -21.27
C ALA A 213 7.81 -14.83 -21.87
N GLY A 214 6.57 -14.40 -22.14
CA GLY A 214 5.54 -15.27 -22.70
C GLY A 214 4.82 -16.15 -21.66
N THR A 215 5.14 -16.04 -20.37
CA THR A 215 4.48 -16.78 -19.27
C THR A 215 3.89 -15.83 -18.24
N LEU A 216 3.02 -16.34 -17.37
CA LEU A 216 2.67 -15.63 -16.14
C LEU A 216 3.86 -15.65 -15.18
N VAL A 217 4.20 -14.49 -14.61
CA VAL A 217 5.31 -14.35 -13.63
C VAL A 217 4.73 -14.05 -12.26
N GLY A 218 4.92 -14.99 -11.33
CA GLY A 218 4.39 -14.92 -9.97
C GLY A 218 4.60 -16.25 -9.22
N PRO A 219 3.99 -16.41 -8.05
CA PRO A 219 3.14 -15.43 -7.39
C PRO A 219 3.95 -14.30 -6.75
N PHE A 220 3.41 -13.09 -6.82
CA PHE A 220 3.66 -12.04 -5.86
C PHE A 220 2.65 -12.19 -4.74
N THR A 221 3.11 -12.39 -3.50
CA THR A 221 2.21 -12.56 -2.35
C THR A 221 2.05 -11.22 -1.64
N VAL A 222 0.81 -10.76 -1.52
CA VAL A 222 0.47 -9.54 -0.77
C VAL A 222 0.21 -9.89 0.69
N ASN A 223 0.75 -9.09 1.60
CA ASN A 223 0.42 -9.16 3.01
C ASN A 223 -0.02 -7.78 3.52
N THR A 224 -1.12 -7.72 4.27
CA THR A 224 -1.67 -6.47 4.81
C THR A 224 -2.57 -6.77 6.02
N ASN A 225 -2.61 -5.86 6.99
CA ASN A 225 -3.60 -5.90 8.07
C ASN A 225 -4.82 -5.01 7.82
N GLN A 226 -4.89 -4.37 6.65
CA GLN A 226 -6.04 -3.60 6.21
C GLN A 226 -7.02 -4.49 5.46
N SER A 227 -8.31 -4.12 5.48
CA SER A 227 -9.36 -4.90 4.80
C SER A 227 -9.16 -5.00 3.30
N ILE A 228 -8.55 -3.98 2.69
CA ILE A 228 -8.20 -3.92 1.27
C ILE A 228 -6.85 -3.23 1.06
N ALA A 229 -6.15 -3.66 0.02
CA ALA A 229 -4.97 -3.00 -0.55
C ALA A 229 -5.15 -2.77 -2.05
N SER A 230 -4.36 -1.85 -2.60
CA SER A 230 -4.23 -1.65 -4.03
C SER A 230 -2.85 -2.09 -4.51
N VAL A 231 -2.78 -2.61 -5.73
CA VAL A 231 -1.53 -3.02 -6.37
C VAL A 231 -1.36 -2.34 -7.72
N SER A 232 -0.11 -2.11 -8.10
CA SER A 232 0.23 -1.55 -9.40
C SER A 232 1.53 -2.16 -9.91
N VAL A 233 1.75 -2.10 -11.22
CA VAL A 233 2.96 -2.64 -11.85
C VAL A 233 3.52 -1.67 -12.86
N THR A 234 4.84 -1.48 -12.84
CA THR A 234 5.54 -0.67 -13.84
C THR A 234 5.45 -1.31 -15.22
N GLY A 235 5.42 -0.51 -16.29
CA GLY A 235 5.38 -1.02 -17.66
C GLY A 235 3.98 -1.33 -18.18
N GLY A 236 2.94 -1.16 -17.35
CA GLY A 236 1.54 -1.27 -17.78
C GLY A 236 1.09 -2.70 -18.07
N TYR A 237 1.79 -3.70 -17.54
CA TYR A 237 1.40 -5.10 -17.64
C TYR A 237 0.06 -5.36 -16.94
N THR A 238 -0.71 -6.31 -17.45
CA THR A 238 -1.92 -6.79 -16.78
C THR A 238 -1.52 -7.62 -15.56
N LEU A 239 -2.18 -7.38 -14.43
CA LEU A 239 -2.08 -8.21 -13.24
C LEU A 239 -3.23 -9.22 -13.23
N THR A 240 -2.89 -10.50 -13.02
CA THR A 240 -3.83 -11.61 -13.06
C THR A 240 -3.72 -12.50 -11.83
N ASP A 241 -4.71 -13.36 -11.65
CA ASP A 241 -4.62 -14.51 -10.77
C ASP A 241 -3.81 -15.65 -11.42
N ALA A 242 -3.71 -16.79 -10.74
CA ALA A 242 -2.99 -17.97 -11.22
C ALA A 242 -3.60 -18.60 -12.49
N SER A 243 -4.84 -18.27 -12.83
CA SER A 243 -5.52 -18.74 -14.04
C SER A 243 -5.31 -17.83 -15.26
N GLY A 244 -4.66 -16.67 -15.07
CA GLY A 244 -4.54 -15.64 -16.09
C GLY A 244 -5.76 -14.72 -16.19
N THR A 245 -6.67 -14.76 -15.21
CA THR A 245 -7.81 -13.86 -15.16
C THR A 245 -7.39 -12.54 -14.52
N ALA A 246 -7.71 -11.41 -15.16
CA ALA A 246 -7.38 -10.09 -14.63
C ALA A 246 -8.03 -9.84 -13.26
N ILE A 247 -7.24 -9.35 -12.31
CA ILE A 247 -7.72 -9.05 -10.96
C ILE A 247 -8.22 -7.60 -10.84
N ASN A 248 -9.02 -7.34 -9.80
CA ASN A 248 -9.31 -5.97 -9.39
C ASN A 248 -8.15 -5.41 -8.56
N THR A 249 -7.26 -4.66 -9.21
CA THR A 249 -6.06 -4.11 -8.58
C THR A 249 -6.31 -3.09 -7.47
N SER A 250 -7.55 -2.65 -7.25
CA SER A 250 -7.93 -1.71 -6.19
C SER A 250 -8.58 -2.38 -4.97
N ALA A 251 -8.74 -3.70 -4.97
CA ALA A 251 -9.43 -4.44 -3.92
C ALA A 251 -8.75 -5.79 -3.63
N VAL A 252 -7.42 -5.78 -3.52
CA VAL A 252 -6.62 -6.95 -3.17
C VAL A 252 -6.69 -7.19 -1.67
N THR A 253 -6.72 -8.46 -1.27
CA THR A 253 -6.81 -8.87 0.14
C THR A 253 -5.52 -9.49 0.65
N ASP A 254 -5.40 -9.63 1.98
CA ASP A 254 -4.25 -10.28 2.61
C ASP A 254 -4.11 -11.74 2.14
N GLY A 255 -2.87 -12.14 1.82
CA GLY A 255 -2.53 -13.48 1.33
C GLY A 255 -2.81 -13.71 -0.16
N GLU A 256 -3.33 -12.72 -0.89
CA GLU A 256 -3.63 -12.85 -2.30
C GLU A 256 -2.36 -12.98 -3.14
N ASN A 257 -2.41 -13.88 -4.14
CA ASN A 257 -1.29 -14.18 -5.04
C ASN A 257 -1.55 -13.59 -6.42
N ILE A 258 -0.64 -12.72 -6.85
CA ILE A 258 -0.76 -11.93 -8.07
C ILE A 258 0.30 -12.36 -9.08
N TYR A 259 -0.04 -12.30 -10.36
CA TYR A 259 0.86 -12.65 -11.45
C TYR A 259 0.92 -11.51 -12.45
N ILE A 260 2.11 -11.25 -12.99
CA ILE A 260 2.28 -10.36 -14.14
C ILE A 260 2.04 -11.20 -15.39
N ASP A 261 1.10 -10.77 -16.22
CA ASP A 261 0.85 -11.42 -17.51
C ASP A 261 1.84 -10.92 -18.57
N LEU A 262 2.79 -11.78 -18.92
CA LEU A 262 3.73 -11.55 -20.02
C LEU A 262 3.33 -12.30 -21.30
N THR A 263 2.09 -12.77 -21.42
CA THR A 263 1.59 -13.42 -22.63
C THR A 263 1.74 -12.46 -23.82
N GLY A 264 2.42 -12.91 -24.87
CA GLY A 264 2.73 -12.09 -26.05
C GLY A 264 4.00 -11.22 -25.92
N VAL A 265 4.63 -11.16 -24.75
CA VAL A 265 5.95 -10.55 -24.57
C VAL A 265 7.02 -11.56 -24.96
N THR A 266 8.01 -11.13 -25.74
CA THR A 266 9.11 -12.01 -26.21
C THR A 266 10.49 -11.55 -25.76
N ALA A 267 10.65 -10.27 -25.47
CA ALA A 267 11.90 -9.69 -25.01
C ALA A 267 12.13 -9.89 -23.50
N ALA A 268 13.40 -9.92 -23.12
CA ALA A 268 13.80 -9.84 -21.71
C ALA A 268 13.37 -8.49 -21.12
N GLY A 269 13.12 -8.45 -19.82
CA GLY A 269 12.65 -7.25 -19.15
C GLY A 269 12.60 -7.38 -17.64
N SER A 270 12.09 -6.33 -17.01
CA SER A 270 11.86 -6.29 -15.57
C SER A 270 10.64 -5.41 -15.27
N ALA A 271 9.97 -5.71 -14.17
CA ALA A 271 8.90 -4.89 -13.65
C ALA A 271 8.95 -4.86 -12.12
N THR A 272 8.44 -3.78 -11.55
CA THR A 272 8.23 -3.63 -10.12
C THR A 272 6.74 -3.63 -9.85
N VAL A 273 6.30 -4.51 -8.95
CA VAL A 273 4.94 -4.51 -8.40
C VAL A 273 4.96 -3.76 -7.09
N THR A 274 4.09 -2.77 -6.95
CA THR A 274 3.94 -1.95 -5.75
C THR A 274 2.59 -2.24 -5.11
N VAL A 275 2.60 -2.58 -3.82
CA VAL A 275 1.39 -2.66 -2.99
C VAL A 275 1.24 -1.38 -2.17
N SER A 276 0.00 -0.97 -1.92
CA SER A 276 -0.36 0.20 -1.12
C SER A 276 -1.63 -0.10 -0.34
N ALA A 277 -1.61 0.03 0.99
CA ALA A 277 -2.80 0.00 1.81
C ALA A 277 -3.01 1.34 2.52
N ALA A 278 -4.26 1.79 2.61
CA ALA A 278 -4.61 2.95 3.42
C ALA A 278 -5.13 2.48 4.77
N GLY A 279 -4.74 3.18 5.83
CA GLY A 279 -5.21 2.90 7.16
C GLY A 279 -4.59 3.85 8.17
N SER A 280 -5.33 4.08 9.26
CA SER A 280 -4.79 4.81 10.39
C SER A 280 -3.63 4.03 11.00
N SER A 281 -2.67 4.74 11.58
CA SER A 281 -1.49 4.11 12.13
C SER A 281 -0.96 4.90 13.31
N VAL A 282 -0.64 4.21 14.39
CA VAL A 282 0.10 4.78 15.52
C VAL A 282 1.45 4.10 15.54
N SER A 283 2.51 4.81 15.12
CA SER A 283 3.85 4.23 15.12
C SER A 283 4.36 3.93 16.52
N GLY A 284 3.84 4.66 17.51
CA GLY A 284 4.35 4.70 18.88
C GLY A 284 5.56 5.61 19.04
N ASN A 285 6.00 6.26 17.97
CA ASN A 285 7.05 7.26 18.04
C ASN A 285 6.55 8.50 18.79
N ILE A 286 7.49 9.14 19.47
CA ILE A 286 7.30 10.40 20.16
C ILE A 286 8.11 11.50 19.49
N LEU A 287 7.64 12.73 19.64
CA LEU A 287 8.33 13.93 19.19
C LEU A 287 8.93 14.65 20.38
N SER A 288 10.26 14.76 20.37
CA SER A 288 10.97 15.62 21.31
C SER A 288 11.03 17.03 20.74
N VAL A 289 10.19 17.91 21.27
CA VAL A 289 10.04 19.28 20.77
C VAL A 289 10.97 20.22 21.57
N PRO A 290 11.88 20.96 20.93
CA PRO A 290 12.71 21.94 21.62
C PRO A 290 11.88 23.06 22.25
N ASP A 291 12.38 23.66 23.32
CA ASP A 291 11.76 24.81 24.01
C ASP A 291 11.92 26.15 23.25
N THR A 292 12.80 26.19 22.25
CA THR A 292 13.18 27.34 21.44
C THR A 292 13.40 26.94 19.98
N VAL A 293 13.17 27.87 19.06
CA VAL A 293 13.36 27.61 17.61
C VAL A 293 14.84 27.34 17.32
N GLY A 294 15.13 26.24 16.64
CA GLY A 294 16.50 25.80 16.33
C GLY A 294 17.26 25.20 17.53
N GLY A 295 16.62 25.08 18.69
CA GLY A 295 17.18 24.43 19.87
C GLY A 295 17.21 22.90 19.76
N THR A 296 17.76 22.26 20.78
CA THR A 296 17.70 20.81 20.97
C THR A 296 16.91 20.51 22.24
N ALA A 297 15.92 19.62 22.14
CA ALA A 297 15.15 19.20 23.30
C ALA A 297 16.05 18.40 24.27
N THR A 298 15.94 18.71 25.56
CA THR A 298 16.64 18.00 26.64
C THR A 298 15.67 17.78 27.80
N ALA A 299 15.99 16.86 28.71
CA ALA A 299 15.14 16.63 29.89
C ALA A 299 14.97 17.86 30.80
N ALA A 300 15.90 18.82 30.74
CA ALA A 300 15.81 20.07 31.50
C ALA A 300 15.08 21.19 30.73
N SER A 301 14.99 21.07 29.40
CA SER A 301 14.43 22.10 28.50
C SER A 301 13.86 21.44 27.26
N HIS A 302 12.55 21.20 27.29
CA HIS A 302 11.75 20.76 26.16
C HIS A 302 10.37 21.42 26.22
N ALA A 303 9.75 21.56 25.06
CA ALA A 303 8.30 21.74 24.96
C ALA A 303 7.63 20.36 24.94
N GLN A 304 6.30 20.36 24.93
CA GLN A 304 5.45 19.18 24.98
C GLN A 304 5.96 18.03 24.12
N THR A 305 6.09 16.85 24.72
CA THR A 305 6.27 15.63 23.95
C THR A 305 4.95 15.24 23.29
N LEU A 306 4.98 14.98 21.97
CA LEU A 306 3.81 14.55 21.22
C LEU A 306 3.91 13.08 20.82
N MET A 307 2.82 12.32 20.91
CA MET A 307 2.73 10.98 20.33
C MET A 307 2.04 11.04 18.97
N ILE A 308 2.70 10.53 17.94
CA ILE A 308 2.26 10.68 16.55
C ILE A 308 1.13 9.69 16.23
N VAL A 309 0.10 10.19 15.55
CA VAL A 309 -0.95 9.40 14.91
C VAL A 309 -1.12 9.82 13.46
N ALA A 310 -1.09 8.82 12.58
CA ALA A 310 -1.40 8.98 11.17
C ALA A 310 -2.92 8.81 10.95
N PRO A 311 -3.54 9.68 10.14
CA PRO A 311 -4.98 9.62 9.86
C PRO A 311 -5.32 8.39 8.99
N SER A 312 -6.62 8.07 8.87
CA SER A 312 -7.10 6.93 8.06
C SER A 312 -6.73 6.98 6.57
N THR A 313 -6.38 8.16 6.06
CA THR A 313 -5.92 8.37 4.68
C THR A 313 -4.43 8.10 4.50
N PHE A 314 -3.68 7.86 5.59
CA PHE A 314 -2.27 7.50 5.53
C PHE A 314 -2.10 6.20 4.75
N ARG A 315 -1.01 6.11 3.97
CA ARG A 315 -0.72 4.94 3.13
C ARG A 315 0.62 4.34 3.51
N VAL A 316 0.63 3.02 3.63
CA VAL A 316 1.84 2.22 3.70
C VAL A 316 2.02 1.51 2.36
N THR A 317 3.25 1.55 1.84
CA THR A 317 3.58 1.01 0.53
C THR A 317 4.83 0.15 0.59
N ASP A 318 4.86 -0.91 -0.22
CA ASP A 318 6.04 -1.74 -0.42
C ASP A 318 6.14 -2.12 -1.90
N SER A 319 7.33 -2.51 -2.36
CA SER A 319 7.59 -2.80 -3.77
C SER A 319 8.56 -3.95 -3.97
N ALA A 320 8.19 -4.86 -4.86
CA ALA A 320 8.98 -6.02 -5.24
C ALA A 320 9.29 -5.99 -6.74
N ALA A 321 10.58 -6.10 -7.07
CA ALA A 321 11.05 -6.16 -8.46
C ALA A 321 11.22 -7.61 -8.92
N VAL A 322 10.93 -7.87 -10.19
CA VAL A 322 11.20 -9.14 -10.88
C VAL A 322 11.82 -8.87 -12.24
N SER A 323 12.65 -9.81 -12.70
CA SER A 323 13.22 -9.81 -14.05
C SER A 323 12.98 -11.13 -14.75
N TRP A 324 12.87 -11.10 -16.08
CA TRP A 324 12.70 -12.27 -16.92
C TRP A 324 13.60 -12.22 -18.15
N VAL A 325 13.93 -13.39 -18.68
CA VAL A 325 14.71 -13.55 -19.91
C VAL A 325 13.80 -13.61 -21.14
N ALA A 326 14.37 -13.33 -22.31
CA ALA A 326 13.65 -13.44 -23.58
C ALA A 326 13.24 -14.89 -23.87
N VAL A 327 12.15 -15.06 -24.63
CA VAL A 327 11.81 -16.38 -25.18
C VAL A 327 12.95 -16.81 -26.11
N ALA A 328 13.46 -18.03 -25.93
CA ALA A 328 14.45 -18.58 -26.84
C ALA A 328 13.88 -18.61 -28.26
N ALA A 329 14.59 -18.00 -29.21
CA ALA A 329 14.19 -18.05 -30.62
C ALA A 329 14.12 -19.52 -31.07
N ALA A 330 13.03 -19.91 -31.72
CA ALA A 330 12.94 -21.21 -32.35
C ALA A 330 14.09 -21.33 -33.37
N VAL A 331 14.97 -22.30 -33.18
CA VAL A 331 16.00 -22.63 -34.17
C VAL A 331 15.25 -23.21 -35.37
N VAL A 332 15.03 -22.40 -36.41
CA VAL A 332 14.56 -22.92 -37.69
C VAL A 332 15.70 -23.77 -38.23
N PRO A 333 15.51 -25.11 -38.44
CA PRO A 333 16.52 -25.90 -39.12
C PRO A 333 16.77 -25.24 -40.46
N ALA A 334 18.04 -24.96 -40.79
CA ALA A 334 18.39 -24.44 -42.11
C ALA A 334 17.70 -25.31 -43.17
N PRO A 335 17.04 -24.72 -44.19
CA PRO A 335 16.47 -25.52 -45.26
C PRO A 335 17.58 -26.43 -45.77
N LEU A 336 17.31 -27.74 -45.81
CA LEU A 336 18.19 -28.68 -46.48
C LEU A 336 18.41 -28.11 -47.88
N GLY A 337 19.62 -27.58 -48.12
CA GLY A 337 20.00 -27.06 -49.42
C GLY A 337 19.71 -28.12 -50.47
N PRO A 338 19.40 -27.74 -51.72
CA PRO A 338 19.05 -28.70 -52.76
C PRO A 338 20.14 -29.77 -52.80
N LEU A 339 19.75 -31.03 -52.55
CA LEU A 339 20.64 -32.17 -52.68
C LEU A 339 21.30 -32.04 -54.04
N ALA A 340 22.61 -31.85 -54.04
CA ALA A 340 23.37 -31.79 -55.28
C ALA A 340 23.07 -33.09 -56.07
N PRO A 341 22.80 -33.02 -57.38
CA PRO A 341 22.25 -34.14 -58.17
C PRO A 341 23.21 -35.34 -58.36
N TRP A 342 24.25 -35.47 -57.54
CA TRP A 342 25.30 -36.48 -57.68
C TRP A 342 25.17 -37.65 -56.69
N LEU A 343 24.15 -37.65 -55.82
CA LEU A 343 23.92 -38.74 -54.85
C LEU A 343 22.83 -39.74 -55.29
N LEU A 344 22.68 -39.93 -56.61
CA LEU A 344 21.89 -41.00 -57.22
C LEU A 344 22.80 -42.00 -57.96
N ALA A 345 23.80 -42.57 -57.29
CA ALA A 345 24.67 -43.58 -57.90
C ALA A 345 25.19 -44.68 -56.95
N ALA A 346 24.54 -44.92 -55.81
CA ALA A 346 24.98 -45.95 -54.87
C ALA A 346 23.90 -46.94 -54.42
N LEU A 347 22.81 -47.10 -55.20
CA LEU A 347 21.83 -48.16 -54.96
C LEU A 347 21.49 -48.91 -56.25
N LEU A 348 22.13 -50.09 -56.36
CA LEU A 348 21.85 -51.28 -57.18
C LEU A 348 22.20 -51.22 -58.70
N PRO A 349 22.59 -52.36 -59.35
CA PRO A 349 22.35 -53.76 -58.95
C PRO A 349 23.57 -54.72 -59.08
N LEU A 350 23.58 -55.82 -58.33
CA LEU A 350 24.25 -57.05 -58.77
C LEU A 350 23.32 -58.25 -58.61
N PHE A 351 23.10 -58.84 -59.77
CA PHE A 351 22.11 -59.83 -60.15
C PHE A 351 22.18 -61.15 -59.36
N THR A 352 20.98 -61.66 -59.06
CA THR A 352 20.53 -63.04 -59.24
C THR A 352 21.54 -64.06 -59.80
N ALA A 353 21.96 -65.03 -58.97
CA ALA A 353 22.31 -66.39 -59.43
C ALA A 353 22.40 -67.39 -58.25
N ARG A 354 21.28 -68.03 -57.87
CA ARG A 354 21.24 -69.47 -57.51
C ARG A 354 19.82 -69.92 -57.21
N ALA A 355 19.09 -70.21 -58.28
CA ALA A 355 17.95 -71.12 -58.23
C ALA A 355 18.46 -72.56 -58.43
N LEU A 356 17.95 -73.47 -57.58
CA LEU A 356 17.85 -74.93 -57.77
C LEU A 356 19.10 -75.74 -58.15
N ARG A 357 19.59 -76.55 -57.20
CA ARG A 357 19.73 -78.03 -57.30
C ARG A 357 20.56 -78.55 -56.12
N ARG A 358 19.89 -79.21 -55.16
CA ARG A 358 20.21 -80.56 -54.69
C ARG A 358 19.13 -81.00 -53.69
N ARG A 359 18.20 -81.80 -54.22
CA ARG A 359 17.41 -82.77 -53.46
C ARG A 359 18.37 -83.89 -53.02
N ALA A 360 18.05 -84.45 -51.86
CA ALA A 360 18.31 -85.82 -51.43
C ALA A 360 19.73 -86.19 -50.92
N ALA A 361 19.67 -87.06 -49.90
CA ALA A 361 20.72 -87.73 -49.15
C ALA A 361 21.40 -86.84 -48.07
N ASP A 362 21.47 -87.22 -46.79
CA ASP A 362 21.19 -88.52 -46.20
C ASP A 362 21.04 -88.39 -44.69
N LEU A 363 20.36 -89.38 -44.13
CA LEU A 363 20.33 -89.75 -42.73
C LEU A 363 21.72 -89.73 -42.06
N SER A 364 21.80 -89.30 -40.79
CA SER A 364 22.08 -90.21 -39.66
C SER A 364 22.54 -89.48 -38.39
N ARG A 365 22.13 -90.06 -37.24
CA ARG A 365 22.65 -89.98 -35.86
C ARG A 365 22.00 -88.90 -34.96
N HIS A 366 21.02 -89.29 -34.13
CA HIS A 366 21.15 -89.92 -32.79
C HIS A 366 21.83 -88.96 -31.79
N ASN A 367 21.24 -88.52 -30.68
CA ASN A 367 20.28 -89.14 -29.75
C ASN A 367 19.18 -88.17 -29.31
#